data_AF-A0AAU6KML6-F1
#
_entry.id   AF-A0AAU6KML6-F1
#
_cell.length_a   1.000
_cell.length_b   1.000
_cell.length_c   1.000
_cell.angle_alpha   90.00
_cell.angle_beta   90.00
_cell.angle_gamma   90.00
#
_symmetry.space_group_name_H-M   'P 1'
#
loop_
_entity.id
_entity.type
_entity.pdbx_description
1 polymer ?
#
loop_
_entity_poly.entity_id
_entity_poly.type
_entity_poly.pdbx_seq_one_letter_code
_entity_poly.pdbx_strand_id
1 'polypeptide(L)' 'MMLVLAGTALAVALTAPASNRWWWVGGFGTYFLAVVFHMTNWIYGRALLTVTGVEFRTFASRRSIPWSEIAGIEKRQ' A
#
# COMPACT_ATOMS: atom_id res chain seq x y z
N MET A 1 -11.18 -12.08 -2.09
CA MET A 1 -10.62 -12.08 -0.72
C MET A 1 -10.86 -10.78 0.03
N MET A 2 -10.52 -9.60 -0.50
CA MET A 2 -10.78 -8.30 0.16
C MET A 2 -12.23 -8.13 0.63
N LEU A 3 -13.22 -8.46 -0.20
CA LEU A 3 -14.64 -8.31 0.12
C LEU A 3 -15.07 -9.16 1.33
N VAL A 4 -14.51 -10.38 1.43
CA VAL A 4 -14.81 -11.32 2.52
C VAL A 4 -14.19 -10.84 3.83
N LEU A 5 -12.98 -10.29 3.78
CA LEU A 5 -12.31 -9.68 4.92
C LEU A 5 -13.04 -8.42 5.40
N ALA A 6 -13.49 -7.57 4.47
CA ALA A 6 -14.28 -6.38 4.81
C ALA A 6 -15.65 -6.74 5.42
N GLY A 7 -16.33 -7.75 4.87
CA GLY A 7 -17.62 -8.21 5.39
C GLY A 7 -17.52 -8.82 6.79
N THR A 8 -16.51 -9.67 7.03
CA THR A 8 -16.26 -10.27 8.35
C THR A 8 -15.84 -9.22 9.39
N ALA A 9 -15.00 -8.26 9.00
CA ALA A 9 -14.64 -7.12 9.85
C ALA A 9 -15.85 -6.30 10.29
N LEU A 10 -16.74 -5.98 9.35
CA LEU A 10 -17.96 -5.21 9.63
C LEU A 10 -18.90 -5.98 10.56
N ALA A 11 -19.07 -7.29 10.33
CA ALA A 11 -19.91 -8.14 11.18
C ALA A 11 -19.38 -8.20 12.63
N VAL A 12 -18.07 -8.33 12.83
CA VAL A 12 -17.44 -8.30 14.16
C VAL A 12 -17.60 -6.94 14.84
N ALA A 13 -17.39 -5.84 14.11
CA ALA A 13 -17.56 -4.50 14.65
C ALA A 13 -19.02 -4.19 15.07
N LEU A 14 -20.00 -4.75 14.36
CA LEU A 14 -21.43 -4.59 14.66
C LEU A 14 -21.91 -5.48 15.82
N THR A 15 -21.24 -6.60 16.08
CA THR A 15 -21.60 -7.55 17.15
C THR A 15 -20.81 -7.34 18.45
N ALA A 16 -19.77 -6.50 18.43
CA ALA A 16 -18.96 -6.19 19.59
C ALA A 16 -19.74 -5.37 20.66
N PRO A 17 -19.58 -5.68 21.96
CA PRO A 17 -20.12 -4.86 23.05
C PRO A 17 -19.69 -3.40 22.94
N ALA A 18 -20.55 -2.46 23.34
CA ALA A 18 -20.31 -1.02 23.18
C ALA A 18 -18.97 -0.54 23.78
N SER A 19 -18.49 -1.18 24.85
CA SER A 19 -17.19 -0.89 25.47
C SER A 19 -15.99 -1.29 24.59
N ASN A 20 -16.13 -2.29 23.73
CA ASN A 20 -15.05 -2.83 22.89
C ASN A 20 -15.19 -2.43 21.40
N ARG A 21 -16.34 -1.87 21.02
CA ARG A 21 -16.66 -1.42 19.66
C ARG A 21 -15.68 -0.38 19.14
N TRP A 22 -15.26 0.56 19.98
CA TRP A 22 -14.29 1.60 19.58
C TRP A 22 -12.89 1.04 19.33
N TRP A 23 -12.48 -0.01 20.06
CA TRP A 23 -11.23 -0.70 19.79
C TRP A 23 -11.26 -1.45 18.46
N TRP A 24 -12.37 -2.11 18.15
CA TRP A 24 -12.56 -2.75 16.85
C TRP A 24 -12.59 -1.74 15.71
N VAL A 25 -13.31 -0.62 15.86
CA VAL A 25 -13.37 0.45 14.84
C VAL A 25 -11.99 1.07 14.62
N GLY A 26 -11.25 1.38 15.69
CA GLY A 26 -9.89 1.92 15.61
C GLY A 26 -8.92 0.93 14.96
N GLY A 27 -8.84 -0.30 15.49
CA GLY A 27 -7.94 -1.34 15.01
C GLY A 27 -8.22 -1.75 13.55
N PHE A 28 -9.48 -2.03 13.21
CA PHE A 28 -9.83 -2.34 11.81
C PHE A 28 -9.65 -1.16 10.90
N GLY A 29 -9.99 0.05 11.34
CA GLY A 29 -9.79 1.27 10.56
C GLY A 29 -8.31 1.43 10.19
N THR A 30 -7.41 1.35 11.16
CA THR A 30 -5.96 1.44 10.93
C THR A 30 -5.44 0.31 10.04
N TYR A 31 -5.85 -0.94 10.30
CA TYR A 31 -5.42 -2.09 9.49
C TYR A 31 -5.89 -1.97 8.04
N PHE A 32 -7.16 -1.61 7.83
CA PHE A 32 -7.71 -1.40 6.49
C PHE A 32 -6.95 -0.30 5.75
N LEU A 33 -6.67 0.82 6.42
CA LEU A 33 -5.88 1.91 5.84
C LEU A 33 -4.50 1.41 5.41
N ALA A 34 -3.79 0.70 6.28
CA ALA A 34 -2.46 0.14 5.98
C ALA A 34 -2.49 -0.81 4.77
N VAL A 35 -3.51 -1.67 4.67
CA VAL A 35 -3.70 -2.57 3.53
C VAL A 35 -3.95 -1.80 2.24
N VAL A 36 -4.79 -0.76 2.27
CA VAL A 36 -5.05 0.11 1.12
C VAL A 36 -3.76 0.81 0.69
N PHE A 37 -3.01 1.43 1.61
CA PHE A 37 -1.74 2.07 1.32
C PHE A 37 -0.73 1.10 0.71
N HIS A 38 -0.63 -0.11 1.25
CA HIS A 38 0.25 -1.14 0.73
C HIS A 38 -0.14 -1.56 -0.69
N MET A 39 -1.42 -1.84 -0.95
CA MET A 39 -1.90 -2.19 -2.29
C MET A 39 -1.67 -1.06 -3.29
N THR A 40 -1.98 0.17 -2.90
CA THR A 40 -1.75 1.33 -3.75
C THR A 40 -0.26 1.49 -4.04
N ASN A 41 0.61 1.37 -3.03
CA ASN A 41 2.06 1.40 -3.27
C ASN A 41 2.52 0.28 -4.21
N TRP A 42 1.92 -0.91 -4.11
CA TRP A 42 2.27 -2.04 -4.97
C TRP A 42 1.78 -1.86 -6.43
N ILE A 43 0.58 -1.32 -6.62
CA ILE A 43 0.00 -1.07 -7.95
C ILE A 43 0.71 0.11 -8.66
N TYR A 44 0.95 1.18 -7.91
CA TYR A 44 1.56 2.41 -8.45
C TYR A 44 3.07 2.38 -8.44
N GLY A 45 3.68 1.46 -7.67
CA GLY A 45 5.11 1.17 -7.62
C GLY A 45 5.64 0.70 -8.95
N ARG A 46 5.71 1.62 -9.91
CA ARG A 46 6.21 1.39 -11.26
C ARG A 46 7.51 2.14 -11.41
N ALA A 47 8.56 1.39 -11.74
CA ALA A 47 9.78 1.94 -12.29
C ALA A 47 9.56 2.09 -13.81
N LEU A 48 9.40 3.32 -14.27
CA LEU A 48 9.31 3.64 -15.68
C LEU A 48 10.73 3.91 -16.21
N LEU A 49 11.15 3.16 -17.21
CA LEU A 49 12.34 3.51 -17.97
C LEU A 49 11.97 4.58 -19.00
N THR A 50 12.69 5.69 -18.96
CA THR A 50 12.53 6.82 -19.89
C THR A 50 13.86 7.08 -20.60
N VAL A 51 13.83 7.95 -21.61
CA VAL A 51 15.05 8.33 -22.36
C VAL A 51 16.08 9.01 -21.44
N THR A 52 15.64 9.72 -20.41
CA THR A 52 16.53 10.50 -19.52
C THR A 52 16.97 9.75 -18.26
N GLY A 53 16.27 8.68 -17.88
CA GLY A 53 16.58 7.91 -16.67
C GLY A 53 15.48 6.96 -16.24
N VAL A 54 15.54 6.54 -14.98
CA VAL A 54 14.52 5.73 -14.33
C VAL A 54 13.65 6.60 -13.44
N GLU A 55 12.34 6.53 -13.65
CA GLU A 55 11.37 7.22 -12.82
C GLU A 55 10.62 6.23 -11.93
N PHE A 56 10.77 6.41 -10.62
CA PHE A 56 10.02 5.70 -9.61
C PHE A 56 8.81 6.53 -9.23
N ARG A 57 7.61 6.05 -9.59
CA ARG A 57 6.37 6.52 -8.98
C ARG A 57 6.03 5.59 -7.84
N THR A 58 5.91 6.15 -6.65
CA THR A 58 5.24 5.53 -5.51
C THR A 58 3.99 6.35 -5.20
N PHE A 59 3.11 5.84 -4.33
CA PHE A 59 1.88 6.56 -4.00
C PHE A 59 2.13 7.96 -3.42
N ALA A 60 3.17 8.12 -2.60
CA ALA A 60 3.45 9.36 -1.87
C ALA A 60 4.66 10.14 -2.41
N SER A 61 5.43 9.57 -3.33
CA SER A 61 6.68 10.17 -3.80
C SER A 61 6.97 9.83 -5.25
N ARG A 62 7.56 10.80 -5.96
CA ARG A 62 8.08 10.65 -7.32
C ARG A 62 9.57 10.91 -7.26
N ARG A 63 10.39 9.93 -7.65
CA ARG A 63 11.84 10.06 -7.71
C ARG A 63 12.31 9.75 -9.12
N SER A 64 13.06 10.68 -9.71
CA SER A 64 13.75 10.45 -10.99
C SER A 64 15.23 10.26 -10.72
N ILE A 65 15.83 9.23 -11.32
CA ILE A 65 17.27 8.97 -11.26
C ILE A 65 17.80 8.99 -12.70
N PRO A 66 18.65 9.97 -13.06
CA PRO A 66 19.21 10.06 -14.41
C PRO A 66 20.18 8.90 -14.67
N TRP A 67 20.33 8.53 -15.95
CA TRP A 67 21.25 7.44 -16.35
C TRP A 67 22.69 7.66 -15.90
N SER A 68 23.15 8.91 -15.80
CA SER A 68 24.49 9.27 -15.34
C SER A 68 24.78 8.90 -13.88
N GLU A 69 23.75 8.76 -13.05
CA GLU A 69 23.89 8.36 -11.64
C GLU A 69 23.82 6.84 -11.43
N ILE A 70 23.47 6.08 -12.48
CA ILE A 70 23.28 4.63 -12.41
C ILE A 70 24.62 3.94 -12.75
N ALA A 71 25.28 3.39 -11.72
CA ALA A 71 26.54 2.67 -11.89
C ALA A 71 26.36 1.25 -12.47
N GLY A 72 25.18 0.64 -12.35
CA GLY A 72 24.89 -0.71 -12.84
C GLY A 72 23.48 -1.17 -12.48
N ILE A 73 22.98 -2.22 -13.17
CA ILE A 73 21.67 -2.83 -12.89
C ILE A 73 21.88 -4.32 -12.60
N GLU A 74 21.56 -4.73 -11.39
CA GLU A 74 21.62 -6.14 -10.97
C GLU A 74 20.29 -6.85 -11.23
N LYS A 75 20.36 -8.13 -11.63
CA LYS A 75 19.18 -9.00 -11.72
C LYS A 75 19.05 -9.82 -10.44
N ARG A 76 17.89 -9.75 -9.80
CA ARG A 76 17.52 -10.64 -8.68
C ARG A 76 17.04 -11.99 -9.22
N GLN A 77 17.53 -13.09 -8.64
CA GLN A 77 17.04 -14.46 -8.88
C GLN A 77 15.85 -14.80 -7.98
#